data_AF-A0A422NWH9-F1
#
_entry.id   AF-A0A422NWH9-F1
#
_cell.length_a   1.000
_cell.length_b   1.000
_cell.length_c   1.000
_cell.angle_alpha   90.00
_cell.angle_beta   90.00
_cell.angle_gamma   90.00
#
_symmetry.space_group_name_H-M   'P 1'
#
loop_
_entity.id
_entity.type
_entity.pdbx_description
1 polymer ?
#
loop_
_entity_poly.entity_id
_entity_poly.type
_entity_poly.pdbx_seq_one_letter_code
_entity_poly.pdbx_strand_id
1 'polypeptide(L)'
;MPVTHATPIRPPSTALFPVLIELICTVAASKWTTLDTMLTCVVFSVFCRDATTHLPPPSRRLNTDENSNILIYAAGHAAEGFFKVQDSEFMSSMDVADTLMMMWEQRRYGKVVFLVDTCRALGMCLDIKAPNVICLTSSDATLESFSHHADPLLGLTFISRWSFESLQLLEHAKCRVKPNEKTALQTSWYDFNYGEERRSLPPPLSVPSHFDAVNSPGAIHQWKLEEFFCDRTREIVSVDVRYDLL
;
A
#
# COMPACT_ATOMS: atom_id res chain seq x y z
N MET A 1 -3.43 -55.30 -32.74
CA MET A 1 -3.12 -54.32 -33.80
C MET A 1 -3.68 -52.96 -33.36
N PRO A 2 -2.95 -51.86 -33.53
CA PRO A 2 -2.14 -51.30 -32.45
C PRO A 2 -2.80 -50.14 -31.69
N VAL A 3 -2.35 -50.01 -30.45
CA VAL A 3 -2.56 -48.91 -29.51
C VAL A 3 -1.76 -47.70 -30.00
N THR A 4 -2.42 -46.57 -30.24
CA THR A 4 -1.76 -45.29 -30.53
C THR A 4 -1.31 -44.65 -29.21
N HIS A 5 0.01 -44.64 -28.99
CA HIS A 5 0.65 -43.82 -27.96
C HIS A 5 0.52 -42.34 -28.30
N ALA A 6 -0.13 -41.56 -27.44
CA ALA A 6 -0.01 -40.11 -27.44
C ALA A 6 1.16 -39.72 -26.51
N THR A 7 2.15 -39.05 -27.08
CA THR A 7 3.27 -38.41 -26.38
C THR A 7 2.78 -37.20 -25.56
N PRO A 8 3.27 -37.00 -24.33
CA PRO A 8 2.97 -35.77 -23.59
C PRO A 8 3.88 -34.64 -24.09
N ILE A 9 3.27 -33.56 -24.60
CA ILE A 9 3.94 -32.30 -24.90
C ILE A 9 4.30 -31.64 -23.57
N ARG A 10 5.60 -31.47 -23.33
CA ARG A 10 6.15 -30.75 -22.17
C ARG A 10 6.36 -29.27 -22.58
N PRO A 11 5.72 -28.29 -21.94
CA PRO A 11 6.16 -26.90 -22.05
C PRO A 11 7.33 -26.61 -21.09
N PRO A 12 8.14 -25.59 -21.38
CA PRO A 12 9.50 -25.47 -20.85
C PRO A 12 9.52 -24.97 -19.40
N SER A 13 10.54 -25.46 -18.69
CA SER A 13 10.99 -24.96 -17.41
C SER A 13 11.65 -23.59 -17.57
N THR A 14 11.16 -22.56 -16.87
CA THR A 14 12.00 -21.48 -16.33
C THR A 14 11.34 -20.85 -15.11
N ALA A 15 12.17 -20.59 -14.12
CA ALA A 15 11.88 -20.26 -12.74
C ALA A 15 11.32 -18.84 -12.50
N LEU A 16 10.91 -18.65 -11.23
CA LEU A 16 10.84 -17.41 -10.45
C LEU A 16 9.50 -16.64 -10.40
N PHE A 17 8.59 -17.12 -9.56
CA PHE A 17 7.70 -16.29 -8.73
C PHE A 17 7.39 -17.03 -7.41
N PRO A 18 7.87 -16.53 -6.26
CA PRO A 18 7.12 -16.60 -5.01
C PRO A 18 7.05 -15.17 -4.44
N VAL A 19 5.94 -14.62 -3.92
CA VAL A 19 5.08 -15.09 -2.85
C VAL A 19 3.74 -14.38 -3.01
N LEU A 20 2.69 -15.11 -3.40
CA LEU A 20 1.31 -14.66 -3.33
C LEU A 20 0.70 -15.26 -2.06
N ILE A 21 0.68 -14.45 -1.00
CA ILE A 21 -0.37 -14.33 0.02
C ILE A 21 -1.13 -15.63 0.35
N GLU A 22 -0.68 -16.34 1.39
CA GLU A 22 -1.49 -17.24 2.21
C GLU A 22 -1.04 -17.17 3.68
N LEU A 23 -1.92 -16.71 4.59
CA LEU A 23 -2.27 -17.38 5.88
C LEU A 23 -3.35 -16.60 6.68
N ILE A 24 -4.44 -17.28 7.06
CA ILE A 24 -5.58 -16.77 7.84
C ILE A 24 -5.36 -16.85 9.39
N CYS A 25 -6.22 -16.20 10.20
CA CYS A 25 -6.65 -16.52 11.60
C CYS A 25 -7.35 -15.32 12.30
N THR A 26 -8.66 -15.03 12.16
CA THR A 26 -9.88 -15.73 12.69
C THR A 26 -10.29 -15.30 14.11
N VAL A 27 -11.39 -14.56 14.24
CA VAL A 27 -12.54 -14.84 15.14
C VAL A 27 -13.83 -14.53 14.36
N ALA A 28 -14.80 -15.45 14.45
CA ALA A 28 -16.17 -15.44 13.93
C ALA A 28 -16.38 -15.60 12.41
N ALA A 29 -16.60 -16.86 12.02
CA ALA A 29 -17.14 -17.28 10.74
C ALA A 29 -18.62 -16.90 10.58
N SER A 30 -18.99 -16.27 9.46
CA SER A 30 -19.94 -16.87 8.50
C SER A 30 -20.02 -16.02 7.23
N LYS A 31 -19.84 -16.70 6.09
CA LYS A 31 -19.98 -16.22 4.71
C LYS A 31 -18.85 -15.34 4.16
N TRP A 32 -18.21 -15.90 3.15
CA TRP A 32 -17.17 -15.35 2.30
C TRP A 32 -17.73 -14.25 1.40
N THR A 33 -17.15 -13.05 1.45
CA THR A 33 -16.98 -12.11 0.31
C THR A 33 -16.10 -10.93 0.74
N THR A 34 -15.30 -10.43 -0.22
CA THR A 34 -14.60 -9.13 -0.31
C THR A 34 -13.26 -8.86 0.42
N LEU A 35 -12.40 -8.14 -0.32
CA LEU A 35 -11.11 -7.53 0.04
C LEU A 35 -11.12 -6.77 1.39
N ASP A 36 -12.31 -6.39 1.87
CA ASP A 36 -12.53 -5.61 3.09
C ASP A 36 -11.89 -6.25 4.33
N THR A 37 -11.91 -7.58 4.43
CA THR A 37 -11.35 -8.29 5.59
C THR A 37 -9.82 -8.14 5.65
N MET A 38 -9.16 -8.07 4.49
CA MET A 38 -7.71 -8.05 4.40
C MET A 38 -7.15 -6.66 4.66
N LEU A 39 -7.81 -5.64 4.12
CA LEU A 39 -7.52 -4.23 4.39
C LEU A 39 -7.75 -3.89 5.87
N THR A 40 -8.86 -4.37 6.43
CA THR A 40 -9.17 -4.22 7.86
C THR A 40 -8.08 -4.83 8.73
N CYS A 41 -7.57 -6.03 8.41
CA CYS A 41 -6.50 -6.65 9.22
C CYS A 41 -5.20 -5.84 9.24
N VAL A 42 -4.78 -5.25 8.12
CA VAL A 42 -3.58 -4.42 8.04
C VAL A 42 -3.77 -3.14 8.85
N VAL A 43 -4.91 -2.47 8.65
CA VAL A 43 -5.33 -1.29 9.42
C VAL A 43 -5.33 -1.61 10.92
N PHE A 44 -5.99 -2.67 11.36
CA PHE A 44 -5.99 -3.09 12.77
C PHE A 44 -4.59 -3.39 13.33
N SER A 45 -3.71 -4.05 12.56
CA SER A 45 -2.34 -4.36 13.02
C SER A 45 -1.45 -3.13 13.21
N VAL A 46 -1.75 -2.04 12.48
CA VAL A 46 -1.05 -0.76 12.56
C VAL A 46 -1.66 0.11 13.67
N PHE A 47 -2.99 0.15 13.78
CA PHE A 47 -3.74 1.13 14.58
C PHE A 47 -4.31 0.63 15.91
N CYS A 48 -4.28 -0.68 16.23
CA CYS A 48 -4.72 -1.14 17.55
C CYS A 48 -3.78 -0.64 18.66
N ARG A 49 -4.30 0.31 19.45
CA ARG A 49 -3.65 0.89 20.63
C ARG A 49 -4.01 0.20 21.96
N ASP A 50 -4.71 -0.94 21.94
CA ASP A 50 -5.35 -1.41 23.18
C ASP A 50 -4.51 -2.41 23.99
N ALA A 51 -4.29 -2.02 25.24
CA ALA A 51 -3.62 -2.75 26.30
C ALA A 51 -4.54 -3.80 26.92
N THR A 52 -5.06 -4.71 26.10
CA THR A 52 -5.74 -5.93 26.54
C THR A 52 -4.96 -7.14 26.06
N THR A 53 -4.94 -8.21 26.86
CA THR A 53 -3.95 -9.30 26.91
C THR A 53 -3.85 -10.22 25.69
N HIS A 54 -4.31 -9.79 24.51
CA HIS A 54 -4.23 -10.55 23.25
C HIS A 54 -3.74 -9.67 22.11
N LEU A 55 -2.43 -9.41 22.08
CA LEU A 55 -1.78 -8.94 20.87
C LEU A 55 -2.08 -9.92 19.71
N PRO A 56 -2.34 -9.44 18.48
CA PRO A 56 -2.56 -10.32 17.33
C PRO A 56 -1.37 -11.28 17.16
N PRO A 57 -1.53 -12.47 16.54
CA PRO A 57 -0.42 -13.41 16.39
C PRO A 57 0.77 -12.72 15.69
N PRO A 58 2.03 -13.09 15.97
CA PRO A 58 3.21 -12.43 15.39
C PRO A 58 3.19 -12.33 13.87
N SER A 59 2.57 -13.31 13.19
CA SER A 59 2.35 -13.32 11.74
C SER A 59 1.44 -12.21 11.21
N ARG A 60 0.70 -11.54 12.09
CA ARG A 60 -0.22 -10.43 11.79
C ARG A 60 0.23 -9.12 12.42
N ARG A 61 1.49 -9.03 12.86
CA ARG A 61 2.08 -7.80 13.37
C ARG A 61 3.04 -7.23 12.34
N LEU A 62 3.05 -5.90 12.26
CA LEU A 62 4.08 -5.22 11.50
C LEU A 62 5.40 -5.22 12.29
N ASN A 63 6.29 -6.16 11.95
CA ASN A 63 7.61 -6.29 12.58
C ASN A 63 8.63 -5.38 11.87
N THR A 64 8.51 -4.08 12.12
CA THR A 64 9.29 -3.02 11.47
C THR A 64 10.17 -2.27 12.46
N ASP A 65 11.21 -1.65 11.91
CA ASP A 65 12.23 -0.86 12.61
C ASP A 65 12.47 0.49 11.91
N GLU A 66 13.42 1.28 12.38
CA GLU A 66 13.78 2.59 11.82
C GLU A 66 14.29 2.55 10.37
N ASN A 67 14.63 1.36 9.85
CA ASN A 67 15.12 1.17 8.48
C ASN A 67 14.02 0.68 7.54
N SER A 68 12.81 0.46 8.05
CA SER A 68 11.69 -0.10 7.32
C SER A 68 10.90 0.98 6.59
N ASN A 69 10.65 0.78 5.30
CA ASN A 69 9.70 1.58 4.53
C ASN A 69 8.33 0.90 4.56
N ILE A 70 7.30 1.64 4.95
CA ILE A 70 5.93 1.11 5.09
C ILE A 70 5.03 1.76 4.05
N LEU A 71 4.30 0.93 3.31
CA LEU A 71 3.20 1.34 2.47
C LEU A 71 1.89 0.94 3.14
N ILE A 72 1.06 1.92 3.50
CA ILE A 72 -0.28 1.70 4.03
C ILE A 72 -1.26 2.08 2.93
N TYR A 73 -2.13 1.16 2.54
CA TYR A 73 -3.22 1.43 1.61
C TYR A 73 -4.54 1.24 2.35
N ALA A 74 -5.44 2.22 2.21
CA ALA A 74 -6.78 2.20 2.81
C ALA A 74 -7.80 2.64 1.75
N ALA A 75 -8.68 1.72 1.35
CA ALA A 75 -9.77 1.98 0.41
C ALA A 75 -11.12 1.64 1.03
N GLY A 76 -12.11 2.50 0.84
CA GLY A 76 -13.42 2.29 1.44
C GLY A 76 -14.28 3.54 1.45
N HIS A 77 -15.15 3.65 2.45
CA HIS A 77 -16.04 4.79 2.63
C HIS A 77 -15.60 5.63 3.82
N ALA A 78 -15.64 6.94 3.63
CA ALA A 78 -15.28 7.91 4.65
C ALA A 78 -16.27 9.06 4.70
N ALA A 79 -16.32 9.69 5.86
CA ALA A 79 -16.82 11.04 6.06
C ALA A 79 -15.61 11.96 6.33
N GLU A 80 -15.85 13.26 6.50
CA GLU A 80 -14.80 14.23 6.81
C GLU A 80 -14.05 13.85 8.10
N GLY A 81 -12.78 13.43 7.97
CA GLY A 81 -11.93 13.03 9.10
C GLY A 81 -12.24 11.65 9.71
N PHE A 82 -13.13 10.86 9.10
CA PHE A 82 -13.48 9.53 9.60
C PHE A 82 -13.53 8.50 8.47
N PHE A 83 -12.79 7.41 8.64
CA PHE A 83 -12.82 6.26 7.75
C PHE A 83 -13.63 5.13 8.38
N LYS A 84 -14.62 4.60 7.67
CA LYS A 84 -15.42 3.48 8.17
C LYS A 84 -14.60 2.19 8.09
N VAL A 85 -14.46 1.51 9.22
CA VAL A 85 -13.82 0.20 9.32
C VAL A 85 -14.92 -0.82 9.61
N GLN A 86 -15.04 -1.84 8.75
CA GLN A 86 -16.15 -2.82 8.81
C GLN A 86 -17.54 -2.15 8.86
N ASP A 87 -18.50 -2.80 9.52
CA ASP A 87 -19.90 -2.39 9.53
C ASP A 87 -20.25 -1.32 10.57
N SER A 88 -19.49 -1.24 11.67
CA SER A 88 -19.84 -0.40 12.83
C SER A 88 -18.68 0.38 13.46
N GLU A 89 -17.45 0.24 12.97
CA GLU A 89 -16.30 0.92 13.55
C GLU A 89 -15.85 2.08 12.66
N PHE A 90 -15.16 3.04 13.29
CA PHE A 90 -14.64 4.21 12.61
C PHE A 90 -13.23 4.46 13.10
N MET A 91 -12.38 4.87 12.17
CA MET A 91 -11.02 5.33 12.44
C MET A 91 -10.98 6.81 12.12
N SER A 92 -10.66 7.64 13.11
CA SER A 92 -10.51 9.07 12.89
C SER A 92 -9.14 9.41 12.31
N SER A 93 -9.03 10.57 11.64
CA SER A 93 -7.75 11.15 11.21
C SER A 93 -6.78 11.34 12.38
N MET A 94 -7.30 11.66 13.57
CA MET A 94 -6.51 11.80 14.79
C MET A 94 -5.94 10.45 15.26
N ASP A 95 -6.72 9.38 15.23
CA ASP A 95 -6.23 8.03 15.58
C ASP A 95 -5.09 7.61 14.67
N VAL A 96 -5.20 7.93 13.37
CA VAL A 96 -4.13 7.68 12.39
C VAL A 96 -2.89 8.50 12.72
N ALA A 97 -3.04 9.79 12.94
CA ALA A 97 -1.95 10.71 13.25
C ALA A 97 -1.20 10.31 14.53
N ASP A 98 -1.93 9.99 15.61
CA ASP A 98 -1.37 9.58 16.89
C ASP A 98 -0.64 8.24 16.78
N THR A 99 -1.18 7.30 16.01
CA THR A 99 -0.53 6.00 15.78
C THR A 99 0.77 6.18 15.02
N LEU A 100 0.79 6.96 13.94
CA LEU A 100 2.00 7.23 13.18
C LEU A 100 3.05 7.95 14.04
N MET A 101 2.64 8.89 14.89
CA MET A 101 3.56 9.54 15.83
C MET A 101 4.14 8.54 16.83
N MET A 102 3.29 7.68 17.42
CA MET A 102 3.73 6.64 18.34
C MET A 102 4.71 5.66 17.67
N MET A 103 4.44 5.25 16.43
CA MET A 103 5.35 4.40 15.66
C MET A 103 6.69 5.08 15.40
N TRP A 104 6.69 6.39 15.14
CA TRP A 104 7.92 7.16 14.97
C TRP A 104 8.74 7.23 16.27
N GLU A 105 8.11 7.57 17.38
CA GLU A 105 8.75 7.64 18.71
C GLU A 105 9.37 6.29 19.11
N GLN A 106 8.70 5.20 18.74
CA GLN A 106 9.16 3.83 18.97
C GLN A 106 10.16 3.33 17.92
N ARG A 107 10.58 4.18 16.97
CA ARG A 107 11.53 3.82 15.89
C ARG A 107 11.05 2.63 15.06
N ARG A 108 9.77 2.60 14.71
CA ARG A 108 9.14 1.48 13.98
C ARG A 108 9.04 1.70 12.46
N TYR A 109 9.58 2.80 11.94
CA TYR A 109 9.68 3.04 10.50
C TYR A 109 10.76 4.08 10.18
N GLY A 110 11.26 4.01 8.94
CA GLY A 110 12.07 5.06 8.31
C GLY A 110 11.24 6.01 7.46
N LYS A 111 10.41 5.45 6.57
CA LYS A 111 9.46 6.20 5.71
C LYS A 111 8.09 5.53 5.68
N VAL A 112 7.03 6.32 5.65
CA VAL A 112 5.65 5.85 5.45
C VAL A 112 5.05 6.54 4.23
N VAL A 113 4.40 5.75 3.38
CA VAL A 113 3.49 6.24 2.35
C VAL A 113 2.09 5.77 2.72
N PHE A 114 1.17 6.72 2.93
CA PHE A 114 -0.22 6.44 3.23
C PHE A 114 -1.11 6.76 2.04
N LEU A 115 -1.62 5.72 1.39
CA LEU A 115 -2.50 5.79 0.24
C LEU A 115 -3.96 5.68 0.71
N VAL A 116 -4.77 6.70 0.47
CA VAL A 116 -6.17 6.75 0.93
C VAL A 116 -7.12 6.89 -0.26
N ASP A 117 -7.89 5.84 -0.53
CA ASP A 117 -8.85 5.77 -1.62
C ASP A 117 -10.30 5.79 -1.11
N THR A 118 -10.82 6.99 -0.93
CA THR A 118 -12.18 7.23 -0.44
C THR A 118 -12.66 8.65 -0.76
N CYS A 119 -13.90 8.97 -0.47
CA CYS A 119 -14.41 10.33 -0.52
C CYS A 119 -13.79 11.18 0.59
N ARG A 120 -13.49 12.46 0.31
CA ARG A 120 -12.88 13.38 1.29
C ARG A 120 -11.54 12.88 1.83
N ALA A 121 -10.82 12.08 1.04
CA ALA A 121 -9.67 11.29 1.48
C ALA A 121 -8.54 12.13 2.09
N LEU A 122 -8.22 13.31 1.54
CA LEU A 122 -7.17 14.18 2.11
C LEU A 122 -7.45 14.55 3.57
N GLY A 123 -8.73 14.62 3.99
CA GLY A 123 -9.11 14.89 5.38
C GLY A 123 -8.51 13.89 6.37
N MET A 124 -8.23 12.65 5.95
CA MET A 124 -7.57 11.65 6.79
C MET A 124 -6.10 11.96 7.09
N CYS A 125 -5.48 12.89 6.35
CA CYS A 125 -4.05 13.16 6.41
C CYS A 125 -3.69 14.51 7.02
N LEU A 126 -4.64 15.44 7.17
CA LEU A 126 -4.37 16.81 7.62
C LEU A 126 -3.86 16.90 9.07
N ASP A 127 -4.26 15.95 9.92
CA ASP A 127 -3.85 15.89 11.32
C ASP A 127 -2.47 15.26 11.51
N ILE A 128 -1.89 14.63 10.47
CA ILE A 128 -0.59 13.96 10.57
C ILE A 128 0.49 14.99 10.90
N LYS A 129 1.10 14.84 12.07
CA LYS A 129 2.30 15.57 12.51
C LYS A 129 3.55 14.68 12.57
N ALA A 130 3.38 13.37 12.39
CA ALA A 130 4.47 12.42 12.40
C ALA A 130 5.44 12.70 11.25
N PRO A 131 6.76 12.67 11.48
CA PRO A 131 7.75 12.90 10.45
C PRO A 131 7.86 11.71 9.49
N ASN A 132 8.44 11.96 8.31
CA ASN A 132 8.67 10.97 7.26
C ASN A 132 7.41 10.20 6.84
N VAL A 133 6.26 10.88 6.81
CA VAL A 133 5.01 10.35 6.26
C VAL A 133 4.60 11.21 5.08
N ILE A 134 4.44 10.61 3.89
CA ILE A 134 3.70 11.24 2.80
C ILE A 134 2.35 10.56 2.65
N CYS A 135 1.34 11.32 2.24
CA CYS A 135 0.01 10.80 1.99
C CYS A 135 -0.46 11.16 0.58
N LEU A 136 -0.97 10.18 -0.16
CA LEU A 136 -1.59 10.36 -1.47
C LEU A 136 -3.03 9.89 -1.38
N THR A 137 -3.92 10.62 -2.04
CA THR A 137 -5.36 10.43 -1.86
C THR A 137 -6.10 10.47 -3.18
N SER A 138 -7.17 9.68 -3.28
CA SER A 138 -8.05 9.64 -4.45
C SER A 138 -8.87 10.91 -4.66
N SER A 139 -9.06 11.70 -3.61
CA SER A 139 -9.83 12.94 -3.62
C SER A 139 -9.29 13.96 -2.62
N ASP A 140 -9.58 15.24 -2.89
CA ASP A 140 -9.39 16.32 -1.92
C ASP A 140 -10.28 16.15 -0.67
N ALA A 141 -10.04 16.93 0.39
CA ALA A 141 -10.78 16.90 1.64
C ALA A 141 -12.25 17.34 1.48
N THR A 142 -12.56 18.07 0.41
CA THR A 142 -13.89 18.60 0.12
C THR A 142 -14.61 17.89 -1.01
N LEU A 143 -13.94 16.98 -1.72
CA LEU A 143 -14.42 16.34 -2.93
C LEU A 143 -14.69 14.85 -2.73
N GLU A 144 -15.57 14.31 -3.56
CA GLU A 144 -15.92 12.90 -3.58
C GLU A 144 -14.94 12.10 -4.45
N SER A 145 -14.74 10.82 -4.12
CA SER A 145 -14.05 9.85 -4.99
C SER A 145 -15.08 9.08 -5.81
N PHE A 146 -14.75 8.76 -7.07
CA PHE A 146 -15.68 8.12 -8.00
C PHE A 146 -15.28 6.68 -8.28
N SER A 147 -16.28 5.82 -8.39
CA SER A 147 -16.12 4.45 -8.81
C SER A 147 -15.82 4.31 -10.30
N HIS A 148 -15.25 3.17 -10.65
CA HIS A 148 -14.91 2.71 -11.99
C HIS A 148 -15.34 1.23 -12.12
N HIS A 149 -15.74 0.80 -13.33
CA HIS A 149 -16.33 -0.52 -13.60
C HIS A 149 -17.50 -0.91 -12.67
N ALA A 150 -18.72 -0.62 -13.13
CA ALA A 150 -19.94 -1.19 -12.56
C ALA A 150 -20.25 -2.52 -13.25
N ASP A 151 -20.56 -3.56 -12.47
CA ASP A 151 -21.19 -4.77 -13.00
C ASP A 151 -22.72 -4.58 -12.98
N PRO A 152 -23.37 -4.49 -14.15
CA PRO A 152 -24.80 -4.26 -14.24
C PRO A 152 -25.64 -5.43 -13.70
N LEU A 153 -25.09 -6.65 -13.68
CA LEU A 153 -25.79 -7.84 -13.19
C LEU A 153 -25.83 -7.87 -11.66
N LEU A 154 -24.75 -7.42 -11.02
CA LEU A 154 -24.63 -7.37 -9.56
C LEU A 154 -25.03 -6.02 -8.96
N GLY A 155 -25.07 -4.96 -9.77
CA GLY A 155 -25.33 -3.58 -9.32
C GLY A 155 -24.21 -3.01 -8.44
N LEU A 156 -23.02 -3.60 -8.49
CA LEU A 156 -21.86 -3.25 -7.66
C LEU A 156 -20.75 -2.65 -8.51
N THR A 157 -20.00 -1.71 -7.93
CA THR A 157 -18.76 -1.20 -8.51
C THR A 157 -17.57 -1.74 -7.72
N PHE A 158 -16.55 -2.25 -8.41
CA PHE A 158 -15.49 -3.02 -7.74
C PHE A 158 -14.20 -2.26 -7.48
N ILE A 159 -14.01 -1.10 -8.13
CA ILE A 159 -12.75 -0.36 -8.05
C ILE A 159 -13.02 1.14 -8.17
N SER A 160 -12.24 1.99 -7.51
CA SER A 160 -12.30 3.43 -7.75
C SER A 160 -11.59 3.80 -9.05
N ARG A 161 -11.86 5.00 -9.59
CA ARG A 161 -11.10 5.52 -10.75
C ARG A 161 -9.62 5.65 -10.42
N TRP A 162 -9.29 6.20 -9.24
CA TRP A 162 -7.91 6.40 -8.81
C TRP A 162 -7.16 5.07 -8.66
N SER A 163 -7.80 4.06 -8.08
CA SER A 163 -7.23 2.71 -7.96
C SER A 163 -7.08 2.01 -9.30
N PHE A 164 -8.05 2.19 -10.21
CA PHE A 164 -7.94 1.65 -11.55
C PHE A 164 -6.79 2.31 -12.34
N GLU A 165 -6.67 3.63 -12.29
CA GLU A 165 -5.55 4.36 -12.89
C GLU A 165 -4.21 3.89 -12.31
N SER A 166 -4.13 3.74 -10.98
CA SER A 166 -2.96 3.22 -10.28
C SER A 166 -2.56 1.82 -10.78
N LEU A 167 -3.55 0.93 -10.96
CA LEU A 167 -3.30 -0.40 -11.51
C LEU A 167 -2.78 -0.34 -12.95
N GLN A 168 -3.34 0.54 -13.79
CA GLN A 168 -2.88 0.71 -15.17
C GLN A 168 -1.43 1.19 -15.24
N LEU A 169 -1.05 2.14 -14.36
CA LEU A 169 0.33 2.61 -14.27
C LEU A 169 1.29 1.52 -13.81
N LEU A 170 0.84 0.63 -12.92
CA LEU A 170 1.64 -0.44 -12.33
C LEU A 170 1.66 -1.74 -13.15
N GLU A 171 0.82 -1.91 -14.17
CA GLU A 171 0.68 -3.18 -14.91
C GLU A 171 2.00 -3.69 -15.50
N HIS A 172 2.87 -2.77 -15.95
CA HIS A 172 4.16 -3.09 -16.57
C HIS A 172 5.36 -2.69 -15.70
N ALA A 173 5.12 -2.36 -14.42
CA ALA A 173 6.12 -1.96 -13.45
C ALA A 173 7.19 -3.04 -13.23
N LYS A 174 8.47 -2.63 -13.19
CA LYS A 174 9.59 -3.55 -12.92
C LYS A 174 10.62 -2.94 -12.01
N CYS A 175 11.11 -3.73 -11.06
CA CYS A 175 12.21 -3.33 -10.17
C CYS A 175 13.57 -3.31 -10.89
N ARG A 176 13.75 -4.15 -11.91
CA ARG A 176 14.98 -4.21 -12.70
C ARG A 176 14.67 -3.77 -14.13
N VAL A 177 15.23 -2.64 -14.52
CA VAL A 177 15.05 -2.03 -15.84
C VAL A 177 16.37 -1.99 -16.60
N LYS A 178 16.32 -1.95 -17.92
CA LYS A 178 17.51 -1.77 -18.76
C LYS A 178 18.05 -0.34 -18.63
N PRO A 179 19.33 -0.09 -19.01
CA PRO A 179 19.83 1.28 -19.13
C PRO A 179 18.92 2.11 -20.05
N ASN A 180 18.43 3.24 -19.55
CA ASN A 180 17.48 4.16 -20.20
C ASN A 180 16.01 3.71 -20.27
N GLU A 181 15.65 2.56 -19.72
CA GLU A 181 14.25 2.16 -19.53
C GLU A 181 13.75 2.75 -18.19
N LYS A 182 12.55 3.34 -18.19
CA LYS A 182 11.85 3.79 -16.99
C LYS A 182 10.48 3.14 -16.96
N THR A 183 10.09 2.66 -15.79
CA THR A 183 8.71 2.22 -15.50
C THR A 183 8.16 3.04 -14.33
N ALA A 184 6.88 2.87 -14.01
CA ALA A 184 6.24 3.56 -12.89
C ALA A 184 6.98 3.38 -11.55
N LEU A 185 7.76 2.31 -11.34
CA LEU A 185 8.51 2.14 -10.08
C LEU A 185 9.71 3.08 -9.96
N GLN A 186 10.30 3.54 -11.08
CA GLN A 186 11.46 4.43 -11.07
C GLN A 186 11.07 5.91 -10.92
N THR A 187 9.78 6.23 -10.93
CA THR A 187 9.25 7.59 -10.82
C THR A 187 9.02 7.97 -9.36
N SER A 188 8.86 9.29 -9.13
CA SER A 188 8.51 9.80 -7.81
C SER A 188 7.04 9.53 -7.49
N TRP A 189 6.68 9.52 -6.20
CA TRP A 189 5.27 9.46 -5.79
C TRP A 189 4.45 10.62 -6.34
N TYR A 190 5.06 11.80 -6.53
CA TYR A 190 4.40 12.92 -7.19
C TYR A 190 4.08 12.62 -8.66
N ASP A 191 5.06 12.12 -9.42
CA ASP A 191 4.88 11.81 -10.84
C ASP A 191 3.91 10.64 -11.04
N PHE A 192 3.87 9.69 -10.10
CA PHE A 192 2.84 8.65 -10.09
C PHE A 192 1.42 9.24 -10.00
N ASN A 193 1.22 10.25 -9.14
CA ASN A 193 -0.11 10.81 -8.88
C ASN A 193 -0.52 11.94 -9.87
N TYR A 194 0.45 12.66 -10.45
CA TYR A 194 0.23 13.86 -11.28
C TYR A 194 0.97 13.87 -12.61
N GLY A 195 1.81 12.86 -12.87
CA GLY A 195 2.70 12.83 -14.02
C GLY A 195 1.99 12.65 -15.36
N GLU A 196 2.77 12.72 -16.43
CA GLU A 196 2.28 12.60 -17.80
C GLU A 196 1.65 11.24 -18.09
N GLU A 197 2.24 10.15 -17.57
CA GLU A 197 1.73 8.78 -17.76
C GLU A 197 0.30 8.62 -17.22
N ARG A 198 -0.02 9.25 -16.08
CA ARG A 198 -1.40 9.23 -15.56
C ARG A 198 -2.33 10.12 -16.38
N ARG A 199 -1.85 11.30 -16.78
CA ARG A 199 -2.65 12.26 -17.57
C ARG A 199 -2.97 11.75 -18.98
N SER A 200 -2.21 10.77 -19.49
CA SER A 200 -2.48 10.13 -20.78
C SER A 200 -3.47 8.97 -20.70
N LEU A 201 -3.91 8.56 -19.50
CA LEU A 201 -4.93 7.53 -19.32
C LEU A 201 -6.31 7.99 -19.83
N PRO A 202 -7.19 7.07 -20.23
CA PRO A 202 -8.53 7.42 -20.74
C PRO A 202 -9.38 8.16 -19.68
N PRO A 203 -9.99 9.31 -20.03
CA PRO A 203 -10.89 10.02 -19.12
C PRO A 203 -12.23 9.29 -18.94
N PRO A 204 -13.00 9.57 -17.87
CA PRO A 204 -12.73 10.59 -16.85
C PRO A 204 -11.71 10.13 -15.81
N LEU A 205 -10.72 10.99 -15.53
CA LEU A 205 -9.72 10.75 -14.49
C LEU A 205 -10.22 11.21 -13.12
N SER A 206 -9.72 10.58 -12.07
CA SER A 206 -9.87 11.03 -10.68
C SER A 206 -9.15 12.36 -10.43
N VAL A 207 -9.53 13.06 -9.34
CA VAL A 207 -8.91 14.32 -8.92
C VAL A 207 -8.15 14.06 -7.62
N PRO A 208 -6.90 13.58 -7.70
CA PRO A 208 -6.18 13.18 -6.50
C PRO A 208 -5.58 14.37 -5.77
N SER A 209 -5.35 14.19 -4.47
CA SER A 209 -4.64 15.15 -3.62
C SER A 209 -3.49 14.49 -2.87
N HIS A 210 -2.64 15.29 -2.24
CA HIS A 210 -1.55 14.77 -1.42
C HIS A 210 -1.26 15.67 -0.22
N PHE A 211 -0.60 15.08 0.77
CA PHE A 211 -0.04 15.75 1.93
C PHE A 211 1.42 15.30 2.07
N ASP A 212 2.34 16.25 2.15
CA ASP A 212 3.78 15.96 2.15
C ASP A 212 4.34 15.80 3.57
N ALA A 213 5.56 15.27 3.68
CA ALA A 213 6.18 15.01 4.97
C ALA A 213 6.46 16.30 5.74
N VAL A 214 5.96 16.36 6.98
CA VAL A 214 6.01 17.57 7.83
C VAL A 214 7.44 18.07 8.07
N ASN A 215 8.39 17.15 8.25
CA ASN A 215 9.80 17.46 8.49
C ASN A 215 10.65 17.49 7.22
N SER A 216 10.09 17.16 6.06
CA SER A 216 10.81 17.14 4.79
C SER A 216 9.90 17.57 3.63
N PRO A 217 9.60 18.88 3.52
CA PRO A 217 8.84 19.40 2.39
C PRO A 217 9.54 19.09 1.06
N GLY A 218 8.78 18.63 0.07
CA GLY A 218 9.27 18.13 -1.21
C GLY A 218 9.60 16.63 -1.21
N ALA A 219 9.38 15.89 -0.11
CA ALA A 219 9.67 14.46 -0.04
C ALA A 219 8.91 13.66 -1.10
N ILE A 220 7.66 14.04 -1.41
CA ILE A 220 6.85 13.40 -2.45
C ILE A 220 7.49 13.42 -3.85
N HIS A 221 8.32 14.43 -4.16
CA HIS A 221 9.05 14.53 -5.43
C HIS A 221 10.35 13.72 -5.44
N GLN A 222 10.88 13.41 -4.26
CA GLN A 222 12.17 12.75 -4.12
C GLN A 222 12.04 11.25 -3.95
N TRP A 223 11.02 10.82 -3.19
CA TRP A 223 10.82 9.42 -2.86
C TRP A 223 10.22 8.69 -4.04
N LYS A 224 10.82 7.55 -4.37
CA LYS A 224 10.39 6.73 -5.49
C LYS A 224 9.58 5.53 -5.04
N LEU A 225 8.71 5.05 -5.94
CA LEU A 225 7.92 3.86 -5.70
C LEU A 225 8.80 2.63 -5.46
N GLU A 226 9.89 2.47 -6.20
CA GLU A 226 10.84 1.35 -6.05
C GLU A 226 11.42 1.23 -4.64
N GLU A 227 11.49 2.31 -3.87
CA GLU A 227 11.95 2.24 -2.47
C GLU A 227 10.99 1.49 -1.55
N PHE A 228 9.73 1.32 -1.94
CA PHE A 228 8.66 0.65 -1.18
C PHE A 228 8.28 -0.71 -1.78
N PHE A 229 8.43 -0.87 -3.10
CA PHE A 229 8.01 -2.11 -3.80
C PHE A 229 9.16 -3.07 -4.11
N CYS A 230 10.40 -2.58 -4.19
CA CYS A 230 11.52 -3.37 -4.63
C CYS A 230 12.46 -3.70 -3.48
N ASP A 231 12.85 -4.97 -3.38
CA ASP A 231 13.94 -5.36 -2.50
C ASP A 231 15.21 -4.61 -2.92
N ARG A 232 15.72 -3.78 -2.02
CA ARG A 232 17.11 -3.36 -2.11
C ARG A 232 17.94 -4.62 -1.91
N THR A 233 18.74 -5.00 -2.90
CA THR A 233 19.89 -5.86 -2.64
C THR A 233 20.72 -5.15 -1.59
N ARG A 234 20.62 -5.57 -0.33
CA ARG A 234 21.50 -5.10 0.74
C ARG A 234 22.91 -5.39 0.24
N GLU A 235 23.70 -4.36 -0.03
CA GLU A 235 25.14 -4.55 -0.15
C GLU A 235 25.58 -5.14 1.17
N ILE A 236 26.01 -6.40 1.14
CA ILE A 236 26.61 -7.04 2.31
C ILE A 236 27.96 -6.33 2.50
N VAL A 237 27.97 -5.29 3.33
CA VAL A 237 29.22 -4.66 3.76
C VAL A 237 29.85 -5.63 4.75
N SER A 238 30.97 -6.24 4.36
CA SER A 238 31.80 -7.02 5.29
C SER A 238 32.36 -6.08 6.35
N VAL A 239 31.81 -6.14 7.56
CA VAL A 239 32.39 -5.45 8.72
C VAL A 239 33.49 -6.35 9.28
N ASP A 240 34.75 -5.91 9.19
CA ASP A 240 35.89 -6.59 9.83
C ASP A 240 35.81 -6.33 11.35
N VAL A 241 35.24 -7.28 12.09
CA VAL A 241 35.15 -7.19 13.55
C VAL A 241 36.50 -7.56 14.14
N ARG A 242 37.34 -6.56 14.41
CA ARG A 242 38.57 -6.74 15.16
C ARG A 242 38.26 -6.87 16.64
N TYR A 243 38.47 -8.07 17.18
CA TYR A 243 38.51 -8.30 18.60
C TYR A 243 39.92 -7.98 19.10
N ASP A 244 40.12 -6.75 19.58
CA ASP A 244 41.32 -6.41 20.36
C ASP A 244 41.16 -7.02 21.76
N LEU A 245 41.52 -8.29 21.87
CA LEU A 245 41.69 -8.97 23.16
C LEU A 245 43.09 -8.61 23.69
N LEU A 246 43.12 -7.68 24.65
CA LEU A 246 44.26 -7.42 25.52
C LEU A 246 44.43 -8.53 26.55
#